data_AF-A0A194XRF4-F1
#
_entry.id   AF-A0A194XRF4-F1
#
_cell.length_a   1.000
_cell.length_b   1.000
_cell.length_c   1.000
_cell.angle_alpha   90.00
_cell.angle_beta   90.00
_cell.angle_gamma   90.00
#
_symmetry.space_group_name_H-M   'P 1'
#
loop_
_entity.id
_entity.type
_entity.pdbx_description
1 polymer ?
#
loop_
_entity_poly.entity_id
_entity_poly.type
_entity_poly.pdbx_seq_one_letter_code
_entity_poly.pdbx_strand_id
1 'polypeptide(L)'
;SKAAIARLRAYKPPPFTIWDRLPLSRRAAVLILLFADRRGDLRVVVTMRASTLRSFSGQAAFPGGKADSLEETPFEIARREAWEEIGLPRDDSKIPRPFRIEHLCQLPFSLAKTALAVRPCVAFLHSDDNSGSKASSVEESMIPRLDAKEVAAVFSAPFHNFLSEKDELREGDTIPGKRTDWYKGVWTDFNDTRWKMHNFFVPINNQKVSKPKIRESGQASIAEHLDEEEEEKMRYRVWGMTARMLVDAARVAYDEEPEFDHNRHIGDEDMIETLYNLGRLQEKVPGGPDLTDGDMKAVHAARAAQAAKTAAPKM
;
A
#
# COMPACT_ATOMS: atom_id res chain seq x y z
N SER A 1 11.09 -16.37 0.32
CA SER A 1 9.66 -16.14 0.60
C SER A 1 9.12 -16.86 1.84
N LYS A 2 9.30 -18.18 2.03
CA LYS A 2 8.67 -18.94 3.15
C LYS A 2 8.91 -18.33 4.54
N ALA A 3 10.15 -18.00 4.87
CA ALA A 3 10.49 -17.33 6.13
C ALA A 3 9.76 -15.97 6.26
N ALA A 4 9.73 -15.19 5.17
CA ALA A 4 9.07 -13.90 5.16
C ALA A 4 7.55 -13.99 5.39
N ILE A 5 6.88 -14.94 4.75
CA ILE A 5 5.46 -15.24 5.01
C ILE A 5 5.26 -15.67 6.47
N ALA A 6 6.15 -16.49 7.02
CA ALA A 6 6.06 -16.95 8.41
C ALA A 6 6.21 -15.79 9.40
N ARG A 7 7.12 -14.84 9.15
CA ARG A 7 7.26 -13.63 9.99
C ARG A 7 6.03 -12.74 9.92
N LEU A 8 5.51 -12.48 8.72
CA LEU A 8 4.25 -11.74 8.55
C LEU A 8 3.10 -12.42 9.31
N ARG A 9 2.95 -13.75 9.17
CA ARG A 9 1.92 -14.51 9.92
C ARG A 9 2.07 -14.41 11.44
N ALA A 10 3.31 -14.38 11.94
CA ALA A 10 3.61 -14.25 13.35
C ALA A 10 3.50 -12.81 13.87
N TYR A 11 3.51 -11.82 12.98
CA TYR A 11 3.51 -10.40 13.35
C TYR A 11 2.24 -10.02 14.10
N LYS A 12 2.42 -9.38 15.25
CA LYS A 12 1.34 -8.78 16.05
C LYS A 12 1.60 -7.28 16.12
N PRO A 13 0.72 -6.45 15.54
CA PRO A 13 0.86 -5.01 15.68
C PRO A 13 0.66 -4.61 17.16
N PRO A 14 1.28 -3.52 17.60
CA PRO A 14 0.97 -2.93 18.90
C PRO A 14 -0.54 -2.64 19.05
N PRO A 15 -1.08 -2.66 20.28
CA PRO A 15 -2.47 -2.31 20.51
C PRO A 15 -2.76 -0.87 20.11
N PHE A 16 -3.87 -0.65 19.40
CA PHE A 16 -4.32 0.67 18.97
C PHE A 16 -5.78 0.88 19.37
N THR A 17 -6.01 1.59 20.47
CA THR A 17 -7.31 1.62 21.16
C THR A 17 -8.27 2.68 20.65
N ILE A 18 -7.83 3.53 19.71
CA ILE A 18 -8.65 4.64 19.23
C ILE A 18 -9.38 4.32 17.93
N TRP A 19 -9.08 3.21 17.23
CA TRP A 19 -9.74 2.84 15.97
C TRP A 19 -11.26 2.86 16.10
N ASP A 20 -11.79 2.16 17.10
CA ASP A 20 -13.24 2.05 17.35
C ASP A 20 -13.87 3.38 17.81
N ARG A 21 -13.05 4.37 18.14
CA ARG A 21 -13.46 5.72 18.54
C ARG A 21 -13.30 6.77 17.43
N LEU A 22 -12.62 6.42 16.33
CA LEU A 22 -12.54 7.29 15.16
C LEU A 22 -13.88 7.31 14.43
N PRO A 23 -14.33 8.47 13.93
CA PRO A 23 -15.54 8.53 13.12
C PRO A 23 -15.33 7.82 11.78
N LEU A 24 -16.44 7.40 11.16
CA LEU A 24 -16.42 6.64 9.91
C LEU A 24 -15.58 7.33 8.83
N SER A 25 -15.69 8.66 8.72
CA SER A 25 -14.95 9.49 7.76
C SER A 25 -13.43 9.47 7.91
N ARG A 26 -12.89 8.88 8.98
CA ARG A 26 -11.46 8.79 9.31
C ARG A 26 -10.93 7.35 9.24
N ARG A 27 -11.78 6.36 8.97
CA ARG A 27 -11.42 4.94 8.89
C ARG A 27 -11.18 4.53 7.45
N ALA A 28 -10.02 3.95 7.18
CA ALA A 28 -9.67 3.40 5.87
C ALA A 28 -8.77 2.17 6.02
N ALA A 29 -8.74 1.33 4.99
CA ALA A 29 -7.84 0.19 4.94
C ALA A 29 -7.39 -0.09 3.50
N VAL A 30 -6.22 -0.70 3.38
CA VAL A 30 -5.62 -1.09 2.10
C VAL A 30 -5.15 -2.53 2.13
N LEU A 31 -5.17 -3.19 0.98
CA LEU A 31 -4.71 -4.57 0.82
C LEU A 31 -3.30 -4.62 0.22
N ILE A 32 -2.33 -5.06 1.02
CA ILE A 32 -1.01 -5.47 0.54
C ILE A 32 -1.12 -6.94 0.15
N LEU A 33 -1.48 -7.19 -1.11
CA LEU A 33 -1.64 -8.54 -1.65
C LEU A 33 -0.30 -9.07 -2.18
N LEU A 34 0.27 -10.04 -1.47
CA LEU A 34 1.51 -10.71 -1.82
C LEU A 34 1.23 -12.02 -2.55
N PHE A 35 2.12 -12.40 -3.45
CA PHE A 35 2.13 -13.73 -4.07
C PHE A 35 3.56 -14.15 -4.39
N ALA A 36 3.78 -15.45 -4.60
CA ALA A 36 5.07 -15.96 -5.03
C ALA A 36 5.14 -16.01 -6.56
N ASP A 37 6.22 -15.50 -7.14
CA ASP A 37 6.50 -15.69 -8.57
C ASP A 37 7.01 -17.12 -8.87
N ARG A 38 7.31 -17.39 -10.14
CA ARG A 38 7.82 -18.70 -10.58
C ARG A 38 9.14 -19.12 -9.93
N ARG A 39 9.93 -18.16 -9.43
CA ARG A 39 11.20 -18.39 -8.74
C ARG A 39 11.01 -18.48 -7.22
N GLY A 40 9.78 -18.31 -6.75
CA GLY A 40 9.41 -18.35 -5.35
C GLY A 40 9.65 -17.03 -4.62
N ASP A 41 9.90 -15.91 -5.30
CA ASP A 41 10.06 -14.61 -4.66
C ASP A 41 8.72 -13.95 -4.42
N LEU A 42 8.63 -13.17 -3.35
CA LEU A 42 7.42 -12.42 -3.09
C LEU A 42 7.35 -11.23 -4.04
N ARG A 43 6.18 -11.09 -4.66
CA ARG A 43 5.77 -9.92 -5.39
C ARG A 43 4.51 -9.35 -4.75
N VAL A 44 4.31 -8.05 -4.92
CA VAL A 44 3.16 -7.32 -4.39
C VAL A 44 2.32 -6.77 -5.53
N VAL A 45 1.00 -6.86 -5.42
CA VAL A 45 0.05 -6.26 -6.37
C VAL A 45 -0.13 -4.78 -6.05
N VAL A 46 -0.07 -3.95 -7.09
CA VAL A 46 -0.23 -2.49 -7.03
C VAL A 46 -1.14 -2.06 -8.17
N THR A 47 -1.97 -1.05 -7.93
CA THR A 47 -2.88 -0.47 -8.93
C THR A 47 -2.43 0.93 -9.31
N MET A 48 -2.74 1.34 -10.54
CA MET A 48 -2.67 2.73 -10.97
C MET A 48 -4.09 3.29 -10.99
N ARG A 49 -4.33 4.37 -10.24
CA ARG A 49 -5.64 5.03 -10.21
C ARG A 49 -5.96 5.66 -11.56
N ALA A 50 -7.20 5.53 -12.01
CA ALA A 50 -7.67 6.15 -13.25
C ALA A 50 -7.46 7.67 -13.24
N SER A 51 -7.11 8.22 -14.41
CA SER A 51 -6.80 9.65 -14.55
C SER A 51 -8.00 10.57 -14.28
N THR A 52 -9.21 10.02 -14.38
CA THR A 52 -10.52 10.69 -14.22
C THR A 52 -10.96 10.87 -12.75
N LEU A 53 -10.24 10.29 -11.79
CA LEU A 53 -10.62 10.37 -10.37
C LEU A 53 -10.31 11.76 -9.79
N ARG A 54 -11.25 12.27 -8.97
CA ARG A 54 -11.16 13.61 -8.34
C ARG A 54 -9.95 13.80 -7.41
N SER A 55 -9.27 12.73 -7.01
CA SER A 55 -8.09 12.78 -6.13
C SER A 55 -7.12 11.63 -6.46
N PHE A 56 -5.82 11.93 -6.34
CA PHE A 56 -4.71 10.97 -6.53
C PHE A 56 -4.69 10.28 -7.92
N SER A 57 -5.20 10.97 -8.94
CA SER A 57 -5.18 10.57 -10.35
C SER A 57 -3.76 10.17 -10.81
N GLY A 58 -3.62 9.02 -11.47
CA GLY A 58 -2.35 8.51 -11.99
C GLY A 58 -1.31 8.08 -10.94
N GLN A 59 -1.70 7.96 -9.66
CA GLN A 59 -0.80 7.49 -8.60
C GLN A 59 -0.91 5.99 -8.38
N ALA A 60 0.24 5.37 -8.11
CA ALA A 60 0.29 3.98 -7.70
C ALA A 60 -0.20 3.82 -6.24
N ALA A 61 -1.15 2.91 -6.03
CA ALA A 61 -1.75 2.64 -4.74
C ALA A 61 -2.00 1.15 -4.55
N PHE A 62 -2.20 0.75 -3.30
CA PHE A 62 -2.84 -0.53 -3.01
C PHE A 62 -4.35 -0.42 -3.26
N PRO A 63 -5.02 -1.54 -3.60
CA PRO A 63 -6.48 -1.58 -3.51
C PRO A 63 -6.92 -1.24 -2.09
N GLY A 64 -7.85 -0.31 -1.95
CA GLY A 64 -8.27 0.15 -0.64
C GLY A 64 -8.98 1.49 -0.65
N GLY A 65 -9.63 1.78 0.46
CA GLY A 65 -10.54 2.91 0.55
C GLY A 65 -11.07 3.10 1.97
N LYS A 66 -12.16 3.85 2.07
CA LYS A 66 -12.78 4.22 3.35
C LYS A 66 -13.69 3.09 3.83
N ALA A 67 -13.94 3.05 5.12
CA ALA A 67 -15.02 2.23 5.67
C ALA A 67 -16.39 2.72 5.16
N ASP A 68 -17.27 1.79 4.82
CA ASP A 68 -18.68 2.07 4.51
C ASP A 68 -19.55 2.02 5.77
N SER A 69 -19.13 1.24 6.77
CA SER A 69 -19.81 1.14 8.06
C SER A 69 -18.82 1.02 9.24
N LEU A 70 -19.31 1.26 10.46
CA LEU A 70 -18.47 1.20 11.67
C LEU A 70 -18.18 -0.25 12.10
N GLU A 71 -18.96 -1.20 11.59
CA GLU A 71 -18.90 -2.62 11.87
C GLU A 71 -17.87 -3.35 11.00
N GLU A 72 -17.46 -2.78 9.87
CA GLU A 72 -16.44 -3.40 9.02
C GLU A 72 -15.09 -3.46 9.74
N THR A 73 -14.50 -4.65 9.81
CA THR A 73 -13.11 -4.81 10.20
C THR A 73 -12.19 -4.23 9.12
N PRO A 74 -10.96 -3.80 9.46
CA PRO A 74 -10.02 -3.30 8.46
C PRO A 74 -9.77 -4.26 7.28
N PHE A 75 -9.76 -5.57 7.53
CA PHE A 75 -9.56 -6.55 6.47
C PHE A 75 -10.78 -6.70 5.56
N GLU A 76 -12.00 -6.57 6.10
CA GLU A 76 -13.22 -6.56 5.29
C GLU A 76 -13.29 -5.34 4.38
N ILE A 77 -12.92 -4.15 4.89
CA ILE A 77 -12.78 -2.93 4.09
C ILE A 77 -11.80 -3.18 2.93
N ALA A 78 -10.58 -3.65 3.24
CA ALA A 78 -9.56 -3.90 2.24
C ALA A 78 -9.99 -4.95 1.19
N ARG A 79 -10.73 -6.00 1.59
CA ARG A 79 -11.26 -7.03 0.66
C ARG A 79 -12.43 -6.52 -0.18
N ARG A 80 -13.29 -5.65 0.35
CA ARG A 80 -14.37 -5.01 -0.42
C ARG A 80 -13.80 -4.10 -1.50
N GLU A 81 -12.88 -3.23 -1.13
CA GLU A 81 -12.22 -2.30 -2.06
C GLU A 81 -11.41 -3.07 -3.12
N ALA A 82 -10.70 -4.14 -2.74
CA ALA A 82 -10.02 -5.01 -3.72
C ALA A 82 -11.00 -5.72 -4.67
N TRP A 83 -12.22 -6.02 -4.23
CA TRP A 83 -13.25 -6.57 -5.11
C TRP A 83 -13.79 -5.52 -6.09
N GLU A 84 -13.98 -4.29 -5.63
CA GLU A 84 -14.48 -3.17 -6.44
C GLU A 84 -13.45 -2.69 -7.47
N GLU A 85 -12.20 -2.48 -7.05
CA GLU A 85 -11.16 -1.90 -7.89
C GLU A 85 -10.54 -2.90 -8.89
N ILE A 86 -10.28 -4.13 -8.43
CA ILE A 86 -9.54 -5.15 -9.20
C ILE A 86 -10.32 -6.46 -9.33
N GLY A 87 -11.59 -6.54 -8.94
CA GLY A 87 -12.39 -7.75 -9.13
C GLY A 87 -11.94 -8.95 -8.29
N LEU A 88 -11.11 -8.77 -7.27
CA LEU A 88 -10.68 -9.86 -6.39
C LEU A 88 -11.87 -10.35 -5.55
N PRO A 89 -12.36 -11.60 -5.72
CA PRO A 89 -13.59 -12.02 -5.06
C PRO A 89 -13.54 -11.87 -3.52
N ARG A 90 -14.58 -11.27 -2.91
CA ARG A 90 -14.76 -11.25 -1.44
C ARG A 90 -15.04 -12.63 -0.87
N ASP A 91 -15.80 -13.43 -1.60
CA ASP A 91 -16.16 -14.79 -1.25
C ASP A 91 -15.08 -15.75 -1.74
N ASP A 92 -14.37 -16.38 -0.79
CA ASP A 92 -13.26 -17.29 -1.09
C ASP A 92 -13.72 -18.51 -1.92
N SER A 93 -15.00 -18.90 -1.87
CA SER A 93 -15.53 -20.00 -2.70
C SER A 93 -15.59 -19.65 -4.19
N LYS A 94 -15.59 -18.35 -4.52
CA LYS A 94 -15.56 -17.83 -5.89
C LYS A 94 -14.14 -17.60 -6.41
N ILE A 95 -13.13 -17.80 -5.57
CA ILE A 95 -11.74 -17.76 -6.01
C ILE A 95 -11.46 -19.04 -6.82
N PRO A 96 -11.01 -18.92 -8.08
CA PRO A 96 -10.72 -20.10 -8.89
C PRO A 96 -9.63 -20.94 -8.23
N ARG A 97 -9.82 -22.26 -8.18
CA ARG A 97 -8.70 -23.16 -7.85
C ARG A 97 -7.57 -22.97 -8.88
N PRO A 98 -6.30 -23.03 -8.46
CA PRO A 98 -5.78 -23.43 -7.14
C PRO A 98 -5.72 -22.33 -6.07
N PHE A 99 -6.18 -21.13 -6.40
CA PHE A 99 -5.88 -19.96 -5.62
C PHE A 99 -6.67 -19.91 -4.31
N ARG A 100 -6.04 -19.37 -3.27
CA ARG A 100 -6.69 -19.01 -2.00
C ARG A 100 -6.01 -17.79 -1.41
N ILE A 101 -6.77 -16.98 -0.67
CA ILE A 101 -6.24 -15.83 0.05
C ILE A 101 -6.07 -16.21 1.52
N GLU A 102 -4.90 -15.95 2.07
CA GLU A 102 -4.62 -16.05 3.49
C GLU A 102 -4.38 -14.65 4.05
N HIS A 103 -5.17 -14.21 5.03
CA HIS A 103 -4.86 -13.01 5.81
C HIS A 103 -3.68 -13.32 6.74
N LEU A 104 -2.55 -12.62 6.55
CA LEU A 104 -1.33 -12.85 7.33
C LEU A 104 -1.31 -11.99 8.59
N CYS A 105 -1.42 -10.68 8.43
CA CYS A 105 -1.38 -9.72 9.53
C CYS A 105 -1.91 -8.35 9.11
N GLN A 106 -2.04 -7.46 10.09
CA GLN A 106 -2.23 -6.03 9.86
C GLN A 106 -1.02 -5.29 10.42
N LEU A 107 -0.54 -4.29 9.67
CA LEU A 107 0.55 -3.42 10.10
C LEU A 107 0.00 -2.21 10.87
N PRO A 108 0.83 -1.48 11.64
CA PRO A 108 0.45 -0.22 12.27
C PRO A 108 -0.21 0.77 11.30
N PHE A 109 -1.15 1.56 11.81
CA PHE A 109 -1.87 2.54 10.99
C PHE A 109 -0.94 3.59 10.39
N SER A 110 -1.21 4.05 9.16
CA SER A 110 -0.58 5.25 8.60
C SER A 110 -1.58 6.40 8.56
N LEU A 111 -1.10 7.62 8.73
CA LEU A 111 -1.92 8.83 8.68
C LEU A 111 -1.86 9.47 7.30
N ALA A 112 -3.02 9.59 6.64
CA ALA A 112 -3.13 10.31 5.38
C ALA A 112 -3.19 11.81 5.60
N LYS A 113 -2.73 12.59 4.62
CA LYS A 113 -2.91 14.05 4.60
C LYS A 113 -4.39 14.45 4.69
N THR A 114 -5.28 13.57 4.25
CA THR A 114 -6.75 13.72 4.34
C THR A 114 -7.31 13.32 5.72
N ALA A 115 -6.44 13.18 6.72
CA ALA A 115 -6.73 12.73 8.08
C ALA A 115 -7.36 11.32 8.18
N LEU A 116 -7.17 10.47 7.17
CA LEU A 116 -7.55 9.06 7.26
C LEU A 116 -6.50 8.30 8.07
N ALA A 117 -6.94 7.54 9.08
CA ALA A 117 -6.16 6.45 9.65
C ALA A 117 -6.34 5.24 8.73
N VAL A 118 -5.28 4.90 8.00
CA VAL A 118 -5.28 3.84 7.00
C VAL A 118 -4.61 2.59 7.59
N ARG A 119 -5.33 1.47 7.65
CA ARG A 119 -4.79 0.18 8.11
C ARG A 119 -4.24 -0.64 6.94
N PRO A 120 -2.92 -0.91 6.88
CA PRO A 120 -2.39 -1.85 5.89
C PRO A 120 -2.67 -3.29 6.32
N CYS A 121 -3.42 -4.02 5.50
CA CYS A 121 -3.71 -5.43 5.71
C CYS A 121 -2.90 -6.28 4.73
N VAL A 122 -2.07 -7.19 5.25
CA VAL A 122 -1.21 -8.05 4.44
C VAL A 122 -1.88 -9.39 4.23
N ALA A 123 -2.02 -9.79 2.97
CA ALA A 123 -2.57 -11.08 2.61
C ALA A 123 -1.66 -11.78 1.60
N PHE A 124 -1.68 -13.11 1.60
CA PHE A 124 -0.94 -13.93 0.66
C PHE A 124 -1.89 -14.71 -0.25
N LEU A 125 -1.68 -14.57 -1.55
CA LEU A 125 -2.36 -15.30 -2.59
C LEU A 125 -1.56 -16.56 -2.93
N HIS A 126 -2.04 -17.70 -2.43
CA HIS A 126 -1.44 -18.99 -2.72
C HIS A 126 -1.76 -19.41 -4.16
N SER A 127 -0.79 -20.04 -4.84
CA SER A 127 -0.91 -20.62 -6.20
C SER A 127 -0.99 -22.13 -6.24
N ASP A 128 -0.96 -22.77 -5.07
CA ASP A 128 -0.72 -24.19 -4.94
C ASP A 128 -2.01 -24.87 -4.46
N ASP A 129 -2.58 -25.71 -5.31
CA ASP A 129 -3.49 -26.77 -4.95
C ASP A 129 -2.60 -27.90 -4.44
N ASN A 130 -2.68 -28.22 -3.15
CA ASN A 130 -1.93 -29.24 -2.36
C ASN A 130 -1.94 -30.67 -2.98
N SER A 131 -1.66 -30.80 -4.27
CA SER A 131 -1.92 -31.91 -5.17
C SER A 131 -0.66 -32.33 -5.94
N GLY A 132 0.46 -31.61 -5.78
CA GLY A 132 1.73 -31.90 -6.46
C GLY A 132 1.80 -31.43 -7.92
N SER A 133 0.74 -30.78 -8.43
CA SER A 133 0.71 -30.11 -9.73
C SER A 133 1.66 -28.90 -9.75
N LYS A 134 2.33 -28.61 -10.86
CA LYS A 134 3.15 -27.39 -11.01
C LYS A 134 2.29 -26.16 -10.66
N ALA A 135 2.73 -25.37 -9.68
CA ALA A 135 2.08 -24.14 -9.25
C ALA A 135 1.74 -23.27 -10.48
N SER A 136 0.47 -22.88 -10.61
CA SER A 136 0.06 -21.97 -11.68
C SER A 136 0.63 -20.58 -11.39
N SER A 137 1.35 -19.99 -12.35
CA SER A 137 1.91 -18.65 -12.18
C SER A 137 0.79 -17.65 -11.94
N VAL A 138 0.75 -17.03 -10.74
CA VAL A 138 -0.27 -16.04 -10.35
C VAL A 138 -0.34 -14.90 -11.35
N GLU A 139 0.82 -14.45 -11.83
CA GLU A 139 0.94 -13.35 -12.80
C GLU A 139 0.32 -13.66 -14.16
N GLU A 140 0.27 -14.94 -14.54
CA GLU A 140 -0.22 -15.32 -15.86
C GLU A 140 -1.69 -15.75 -15.86
N SER A 141 -2.19 -16.18 -14.70
CA SER A 141 -3.47 -16.88 -14.59
C SER A 141 -4.50 -16.17 -13.72
N MET A 142 -4.07 -15.39 -12.72
CA MET A 142 -4.98 -14.69 -11.80
C MET A 142 -4.94 -13.18 -11.98
N ILE A 143 -3.76 -12.54 -12.05
CA ILE A 143 -3.66 -11.09 -12.28
C ILE A 143 -4.38 -10.65 -13.57
N PRO A 144 -4.29 -11.39 -14.71
CA PRO A 144 -5.02 -11.02 -15.92
C PRO A 144 -6.54 -11.23 -15.85
N ARG A 145 -7.06 -11.88 -14.78
CA ARG A 145 -8.51 -12.07 -14.55
C ARG A 145 -9.11 -11.02 -13.63
N LEU A 146 -8.27 -10.23 -12.96
CA LEU A 146 -8.69 -9.14 -12.11
C LEU A 146 -9.26 -8.02 -13.00
N ASP A 147 -10.55 -7.71 -12.79
CA ASP A 147 -11.33 -6.76 -13.58
C ASP A 147 -11.03 -5.34 -13.11
N ALA A 148 -10.30 -4.58 -13.92
CA ALA A 148 -9.95 -3.20 -13.67
C ALA A 148 -11.15 -2.29 -13.98
N LYS A 149 -12.11 -2.20 -13.06
CA LYS A 149 -13.31 -1.36 -13.25
C LYS A 149 -13.04 0.11 -12.94
N GLU A 150 -12.20 0.37 -11.95
CA GLU A 150 -11.91 1.73 -11.44
C GLU A 150 -10.42 2.12 -11.50
N VAL A 151 -9.56 1.18 -11.91
CA VAL A 151 -8.11 1.37 -12.02
C VAL A 151 -7.69 1.43 -13.49
N ALA A 152 -6.70 2.28 -13.80
CA ALA A 152 -6.12 2.38 -15.15
C ALA A 152 -5.28 1.14 -15.49
N ALA A 153 -4.60 0.58 -14.49
CA ALA A 153 -3.71 -0.56 -14.64
C ALA A 153 -3.57 -1.32 -13.33
N VAL A 154 -3.35 -2.64 -13.43
CA VAL A 154 -2.88 -3.49 -12.34
C VAL A 154 -1.51 -4.04 -12.72
N PHE A 155 -0.53 -3.88 -11.82
CA PHE A 155 0.84 -4.35 -12.01
C PHE A 155 1.37 -4.97 -10.71
N SER A 156 2.54 -5.61 -10.78
CA SER A 156 3.22 -6.19 -9.64
C SER A 156 4.61 -5.59 -9.45
N ALA A 157 5.17 -5.72 -8.24
CA ALA A 157 6.54 -5.27 -7.97
C ALA A 157 7.30 -6.33 -7.15
N PRO A 158 8.61 -6.51 -7.35
CA PRO A 158 9.43 -7.39 -6.51
C PRO A 158 9.43 -6.85 -5.07
N PHE A 159 8.84 -7.61 -4.14
CA PHE A 159 8.52 -7.10 -2.81
C PHE A 159 9.77 -6.85 -1.96
N HIS A 160 10.79 -7.70 -2.08
CA HIS A 160 12.07 -7.51 -1.39
C HIS A 160 12.78 -6.22 -1.80
N ASN A 161 12.71 -5.89 -3.09
CA ASN A 161 13.43 -4.77 -3.70
C ASN A 161 13.03 -3.40 -3.13
N PHE A 162 11.92 -3.30 -2.38
CA PHE A 162 11.56 -2.09 -1.61
C PHE A 162 12.49 -1.85 -0.41
N LEU A 163 13.46 -2.72 -0.13
CA LEU A 163 14.55 -2.49 0.82
C LEU A 163 15.85 -2.04 0.12
N SER A 164 15.89 -2.04 -1.21
CA SER A 164 17.13 -1.89 -1.99
C SER A 164 17.19 -0.53 -2.70
N GLU A 165 18.38 0.05 -2.82
CA GLU A 165 18.59 1.32 -3.53
C GLU A 165 18.56 1.16 -5.06
N LYS A 166 18.70 -0.07 -5.55
CA LYS A 166 18.83 -0.38 -6.97
C LYS A 166 17.97 -1.59 -7.33
N ASP A 167 17.58 -1.72 -8.59
CA ASP A 167 16.89 -2.92 -9.08
C ASP A 167 17.72 -4.18 -8.77
N GLU A 168 17.13 -5.14 -8.06
CA GLU A 168 17.62 -6.51 -7.95
C GLU A 168 17.35 -7.24 -9.25
N LEU A 169 18.40 -7.48 -10.03
CA LEU A 169 18.34 -8.26 -11.24
C LEU A 169 18.81 -9.67 -10.96
N ARG A 170 18.11 -10.64 -11.51
CA ARG A 170 18.57 -12.02 -11.60
C ARG A 170 19.00 -12.34 -13.02
N GLU A 171 19.68 -13.47 -13.16
CA GLU A 171 20.08 -13.99 -14.46
C GLU A 171 18.86 -14.15 -15.37
N GLY A 172 18.95 -13.55 -16.57
CA GLY A 172 17.89 -13.52 -17.57
C GLY A 172 16.95 -12.31 -17.49
N ASP A 173 16.99 -11.51 -16.42
CA ASP A 173 16.14 -10.32 -16.29
C ASP A 173 16.68 -9.18 -17.16
N THR A 174 15.78 -8.51 -17.87
CA THR A 174 16.06 -7.23 -18.53
C THR A 174 15.34 -6.13 -17.77
N ILE A 175 15.87 -4.91 -17.77
CA ILE A 175 15.18 -3.72 -17.23
C ILE A 175 15.31 -2.54 -18.18
N PRO A 176 14.29 -1.66 -18.23
CA PRO A 176 14.42 -0.38 -18.88
C PRO A 176 15.32 0.56 -18.06
N GLY A 177 16.28 1.19 -18.74
CA GLY A 177 17.20 2.15 -18.10
C GLY A 177 18.27 1.48 -17.25
N LYS A 178 18.69 2.16 -16.18
CA LYS A 178 19.75 1.72 -15.27
C LYS A 178 19.16 1.15 -13.99
N ARG A 179 19.88 0.22 -13.35
CA ARG A 179 19.48 -0.31 -12.02
C ARG A 179 19.30 0.78 -10.96
N THR A 180 20.03 1.88 -11.08
CA THR A 180 19.95 3.05 -10.18
C THR A 180 18.69 3.89 -10.39
N ASP A 181 17.91 3.62 -11.43
CA ASP A 181 16.67 4.35 -11.68
C ASP A 181 15.54 3.87 -10.76
N TRP A 182 15.73 2.74 -10.05
CA TRP A 182 14.76 2.14 -9.12
C TRP A 182 14.33 3.06 -7.99
N TYR A 183 15.25 3.73 -7.29
CA TYR A 183 14.92 4.44 -6.04
C TYR A 183 15.50 5.86 -5.99
N LYS A 184 14.68 6.80 -5.50
CA LYS A 184 15.09 8.16 -5.14
C LYS A 184 14.43 8.57 -3.83
N GLY A 185 15.23 8.67 -2.77
CA GLY A 185 14.79 9.18 -1.47
C GLY A 185 15.03 10.67 -1.33
N VAL A 186 14.02 11.42 -0.91
CA VAL A 186 14.15 12.85 -0.58
C VAL A 186 13.73 13.06 0.87
N TRP A 187 14.58 13.72 1.66
CA TRP A 187 14.16 14.20 2.98
C TRP A 187 13.22 15.38 2.75
N THR A 188 12.01 15.27 3.27
CA THR A 188 10.99 16.31 3.16
C THR A 188 10.53 16.68 4.56
N ASP A 189 10.52 17.96 4.86
CA ASP A 189 9.86 18.45 6.05
C ASP A 189 8.36 18.46 5.78
N PHE A 190 7.65 17.58 6.47
CA PHE A 190 6.20 17.57 6.46
C PHE A 190 5.72 17.97 7.84
N ASN A 191 5.25 19.21 7.93
CA ASN A 191 4.71 19.82 9.14
C ASN A 191 5.66 19.78 10.34
N ASP A 192 6.89 20.26 10.16
CA ASP A 192 7.98 20.25 11.15
C ASP A 192 8.46 18.86 11.59
N THR A 193 7.92 17.78 10.99
CA THR A 193 8.51 16.43 11.06
C THR A 193 9.37 16.17 9.83
N ARG A 194 10.63 15.79 10.06
CA ARG A 194 11.50 15.32 8.98
C ARG A 194 11.08 13.90 8.55
N TRP A 195 10.51 13.77 7.37
CA TRP A 195 10.03 12.51 6.83
C TRP A 195 10.82 12.11 5.59
N LYS A 196 11.13 10.82 5.45
CA LYS A 196 11.76 10.34 4.22
C LYS A 196 10.68 10.06 3.18
N MET A 197 10.63 10.88 2.14
CA MET A 197 9.80 10.62 0.96
C MET A 197 10.50 9.60 0.07
N HIS A 198 9.96 8.38 0.03
CA HIS A 198 10.44 7.31 -0.83
C HIS A 198 9.79 7.42 -2.21
N ASN A 199 10.59 7.30 -3.26
CA ASN A 199 10.11 7.20 -4.64
C ASN A 199 10.75 5.99 -5.29
N PHE A 200 9.93 5.00 -5.62
CA PHE A 200 10.32 3.81 -6.35
C PHE A 200 9.79 3.89 -7.78
N PHE A 201 10.58 3.47 -8.75
CA PHE A 201 10.24 3.48 -10.17
C PHE A 201 10.24 2.03 -10.67
N VAL A 202 9.08 1.39 -10.52
CA VAL A 202 8.88 -0.02 -10.79
C VAL A 202 8.87 -0.26 -12.30
N PRO A 203 9.74 -1.13 -12.83
CA PRO A 203 9.76 -1.43 -14.26
C PRO A 203 8.53 -2.26 -14.66
N ILE A 204 7.95 -1.89 -15.82
CA ILE A 204 6.69 -2.47 -16.33
C ILE A 204 6.96 -3.59 -17.35
N ASN A 205 8.22 -3.80 -17.73
CA ASN A 205 8.59 -4.83 -18.69
C ASN A 205 8.26 -6.24 -18.15
N ASN A 206 7.80 -7.11 -19.05
CA ASN A 206 7.34 -8.48 -18.77
C ASN A 206 6.10 -8.62 -17.87
N GLN A 207 5.43 -7.54 -17.49
CA GLN A 207 4.17 -7.62 -16.74
C GLN A 207 2.98 -7.48 -17.67
N LYS A 208 2.02 -8.41 -17.60
CA LYS A 208 0.71 -8.21 -18.23
C LYS A 208 -0.05 -7.17 -17.41
N VAL A 209 -0.03 -5.93 -17.86
CA VAL A 209 -0.87 -4.87 -17.31
C VAL A 209 -2.32 -5.15 -17.70
N SER A 210 -3.18 -5.42 -16.72
CA SER A 210 -4.63 -5.53 -16.97
C SER A 210 -5.20 -4.12 -17.11
N LYS A 211 -5.67 -3.77 -18.31
CA LYS A 211 -6.38 -2.51 -18.62
C LYS A 211 -7.90 -2.78 -18.72
N PRO A 212 -8.77 -1.77 -18.46
CA PRO A 212 -10.22 -1.93 -18.58
C PRO A 212 -10.65 -2.42 -19.98
N LYS A 213 -11.63 -3.32 -20.06
CA LYS A 213 -12.20 -3.73 -21.37
C LYS A 213 -13.02 -2.58 -21.96
N ILE A 214 -12.60 -2.07 -23.13
CA ILE A 214 -13.33 -1.04 -23.88
C ILE A 214 -14.76 -1.53 -24.16
N ARG A 215 -15.78 -0.84 -23.63
CA ARG A 215 -17.17 -0.97 -24.10
C ARG A 215 -17.41 0.08 -25.18
N GLU A 216 -18.19 -0.25 -26.20
CA GLU A 216 -18.52 0.56 -27.40
C GLU A 216 -19.18 1.93 -27.13
N SER A 217 -19.22 2.42 -25.90
CA SER A 217 -19.77 3.72 -25.53
C SER A 217 -18.73 4.59 -24.82
N GLY A 218 -17.97 5.37 -25.60
CA GLY A 218 -17.34 6.62 -25.15
C GLY A 218 -16.05 6.56 -24.33
N GLN A 219 -15.52 5.38 -24.00
CA GLN A 219 -14.26 5.24 -23.23
C GLN A 219 -13.01 4.95 -24.09
N ALA A 220 -13.16 4.86 -25.41
CA ALA A 220 -12.06 4.53 -26.33
C ALA A 220 -10.92 5.57 -26.33
N SER A 221 -11.25 6.86 -26.25
CA SER A 221 -10.23 7.93 -26.31
C SER A 221 -9.31 8.00 -25.09
N ILE A 222 -9.75 7.50 -23.93
CA ILE A 222 -8.97 7.55 -22.68
C ILE A 222 -7.89 6.46 -22.68
N ALA A 223 -8.20 5.28 -23.21
CA ALA A 223 -7.21 4.21 -23.36
C ALA A 223 -6.13 4.62 -24.39
N GLU A 224 -6.55 5.23 -25.50
CA GLU A 224 -5.65 5.71 -26.56
C GLU A 224 -4.72 6.84 -26.10
N HIS A 225 -5.19 7.81 -25.29
CA HIS A 225 -4.31 8.86 -24.73
C HIS A 225 -3.35 8.34 -23.65
N LEU A 226 -3.74 7.28 -22.92
CA LEU A 226 -2.82 6.60 -22.00
C LEU A 226 -1.74 5.83 -22.77
N ASP A 227 -2.07 5.24 -23.91
CA ASP A 227 -1.11 4.50 -24.73
C ASP A 227 0.01 5.42 -25.27
N GLU A 228 -0.30 6.65 -25.70
CA GLU A 228 0.72 7.60 -26.18
C GLU A 228 1.63 8.18 -25.06
N GLU A 229 1.12 8.42 -23.86
CA GLU A 229 1.94 8.90 -22.72
C GLU A 229 2.65 7.77 -21.94
N GLU A 230 2.12 6.53 -21.97
CA GLU A 230 2.72 5.36 -21.30
C GLU A 230 3.80 4.69 -22.16
N GLU A 231 3.75 4.78 -23.49
CA GLU A 231 4.85 4.34 -24.37
C GLU A 231 6.17 5.06 -24.06
N GLU A 232 6.13 6.29 -23.51
CA GLU A 232 7.32 6.99 -23.01
C GLU A 232 7.73 6.58 -21.57
N LYS A 233 6.84 6.01 -20.74
CA LYS A 233 7.11 5.69 -19.32
C LYS A 233 7.27 4.19 -19.10
N MET A 234 8.48 3.70 -19.30
CA MET A 234 8.87 2.30 -19.03
C MET A 234 8.87 1.90 -17.53
N ARG A 235 8.54 2.83 -16.61
CA ARG A 235 8.52 2.62 -15.15
C ARG A 235 7.36 3.37 -14.48
N TYR A 236 6.61 2.70 -13.62
CA TYR A 236 5.60 3.33 -12.76
C TYR A 236 6.18 3.83 -11.45
N ARG A 237 5.78 5.04 -11.04
CA ARG A 237 6.26 5.64 -9.78
C ARG A 237 5.36 5.25 -8.61
N VAL A 238 5.92 4.54 -7.64
CA VAL A 238 5.31 4.27 -6.33
C VAL A 238 5.95 5.20 -5.30
N TRP A 239 5.15 6.04 -4.64
CA TRP A 239 5.68 7.07 -3.74
C TRP A 239 4.70 7.39 -2.59
N GLY A 240 5.12 8.27 -1.68
CA GLY A 240 4.28 8.72 -0.58
C GLY A 240 3.95 7.61 0.41
N MET A 241 2.70 7.60 0.88
CA MET A 241 2.21 6.62 1.86
C MET A 241 2.35 5.18 1.35
N THR A 242 2.00 4.91 0.09
CA THR A 242 2.11 3.58 -0.51
C THR A 242 3.55 3.06 -0.43
N ALA A 243 4.53 3.88 -0.81
CA ALA A 243 5.94 3.52 -0.75
C ALA A 243 6.41 3.29 0.68
N ARG A 244 5.97 4.09 1.65
CA ARG A 244 6.33 3.88 3.06
C ARG A 244 5.74 2.57 3.60
N MET A 245 4.47 2.28 3.33
CA MET A 245 3.85 1.03 3.73
C MET A 245 4.56 -0.19 3.11
N LEU A 246 5.06 -0.09 1.87
CA LEU A 246 5.85 -1.14 1.23
C LEU A 246 7.18 -1.37 1.94
N VAL A 247 7.90 -0.30 2.27
CA VAL A 247 9.14 -0.38 3.04
C VAL A 247 8.88 -1.03 4.40
N ASP A 248 7.89 -0.55 5.14
CA ASP A 248 7.55 -1.07 6.47
C ASP A 248 7.13 -2.55 6.40
N ALA A 249 6.30 -2.93 5.43
CA ALA A 249 5.88 -4.31 5.21
C ALA A 249 7.05 -5.22 4.84
N ALA A 250 7.96 -4.75 3.98
CA ALA A 250 9.14 -5.51 3.56
C ALA A 250 10.12 -5.68 4.74
N ARG A 251 10.32 -4.65 5.57
CA ARG A 251 11.13 -4.74 6.80
C ARG A 251 10.62 -5.83 7.73
N VAL A 252 9.31 -5.87 7.99
CA VAL A 252 8.69 -6.91 8.83
C VAL A 252 8.81 -8.30 8.20
N ALA A 253 8.58 -8.39 6.88
CA ALA A 253 8.62 -9.67 6.18
C ALA A 253 10.05 -10.25 6.16
N TYR A 254 11.03 -9.46 5.73
CA TYR A 254 12.39 -9.93 5.54
C TYR A 254 13.25 -9.88 6.78
N ASP A 255 12.85 -9.12 7.82
CA ASP A 255 13.63 -8.86 9.03
C ASP A 255 14.96 -8.18 8.69
N GLU A 256 14.87 -7.21 7.79
CA GLU A 256 15.99 -6.51 7.16
C GLU A 256 15.70 -5.02 7.13
N GLU A 257 16.72 -4.19 7.36
CA GLU A 257 16.61 -2.74 7.25
C GLU A 257 16.93 -2.29 5.80
N PRO A 258 16.29 -1.24 5.28
CA PRO A 258 16.57 -0.75 3.94
C PRO A 258 18.02 -0.25 3.79
N GLU A 259 18.58 -0.39 2.59
CA GLU A 259 19.90 0.13 2.20
C GLU A 259 19.99 1.66 2.25
N PHE A 260 18.84 2.33 2.32
CA PHE A 260 18.70 3.78 2.34
C PHE A 260 18.14 4.30 3.67
N ASP A 261 18.35 5.60 3.91
CA ASP A 261 17.69 6.34 4.98
C ASP A 261 16.18 6.15 4.97
N HIS A 262 15.60 5.92 6.15
CA HIS A 262 14.16 5.76 6.37
C HIS A 262 13.82 6.22 7.80
N ASN A 263 12.53 6.45 8.10
CA ASN A 263 12.16 6.67 9.50
C ASN A 263 12.06 5.31 10.21
N ARG A 264 12.71 5.19 11.37
CA ARG A 264 12.88 3.91 12.08
C ARG A 264 11.58 3.28 12.58
N HIS A 265 10.59 4.09 12.98
CA HIS A 265 9.30 3.60 13.47
C HIS A 265 8.43 3.05 12.33
N ILE A 266 7.52 2.16 12.66
CA ILE A 266 6.52 1.61 11.73
C ILE A 266 5.16 2.22 12.07
N GLY A 267 4.51 2.79 11.06
CA GLY A 267 3.23 3.48 11.19
C GLY A 267 3.27 4.77 12.03
N ASP A 268 2.09 5.33 12.21
CA ASP A 268 1.83 6.69 12.70
C ASP A 268 0.90 6.70 13.93
N GLU A 269 0.75 5.57 14.61
CA GLU A 269 -0.24 5.39 15.69
C GLU A 269 -0.12 6.46 16.79
N ASP A 270 1.09 6.75 17.29
CA ASP A 270 1.34 7.85 18.25
C ASP A 270 0.82 9.20 17.77
N MET A 271 1.01 9.50 16.49
CA MET A 271 0.59 10.76 15.87
C MET A 271 -0.93 10.80 15.72
N ILE A 272 -1.55 9.69 15.31
CA ILE A 272 -3.00 9.57 15.19
C ILE A 272 -3.64 9.73 16.59
N GLU A 273 -3.10 9.09 17.62
CA GLU A 273 -3.58 9.24 19.00
C GLU A 273 -3.45 10.69 19.50
N THR A 274 -2.33 11.34 19.22
CA THR A 274 -2.11 12.73 19.61
C THR A 274 -3.13 13.65 18.92
N LEU A 275 -3.34 13.51 17.61
CA LEU A 275 -4.33 14.30 16.87
C LEU A 275 -5.77 14.03 17.33
N TYR A 276 -6.10 12.79 17.66
CA TYR A 276 -7.40 12.44 18.23
C TYR A 276 -7.64 13.14 19.57
N ASN A 277 -6.66 13.08 20.49
CA ASN A 277 -6.74 13.71 21.80
C ASN A 277 -6.79 15.25 21.72
N LEU A 278 -6.23 15.84 20.67
CA LEU A 278 -6.34 17.26 20.36
C LEU A 278 -7.65 17.65 19.66
N GLY A 279 -8.56 16.71 19.43
CA GLY A 279 -9.84 16.95 18.75
C GLY A 279 -9.72 17.19 17.24
N ARG A 280 -8.61 16.79 16.62
CA ARG A 280 -8.32 17.04 15.19
C ARG A 280 -8.77 15.92 14.26
N LEU A 281 -9.17 14.77 14.81
CA LEU A 281 -9.71 13.63 14.04
C LEU A 281 -11.21 13.41 14.28
N GLN A 282 -11.95 14.49 14.52
CA GLN A 282 -13.41 14.47 14.61
C GLN A 282 -14.05 14.30 13.22
N GLU A 283 -15.38 14.18 13.21
CA GLU A 283 -16.17 13.98 12.00
C GLU A 283 -15.88 15.08 10.98
N LYS A 284 -15.68 14.68 9.72
CA LYS A 284 -15.26 15.61 8.68
C LYS A 284 -16.38 16.61 8.39
N VAL A 285 -16.12 17.89 8.64
CA VAL A 285 -17.01 18.97 8.22
C VAL A 285 -16.93 19.13 6.70
N PRO A 286 -18.06 19.06 5.96
CA PRO A 286 -18.07 19.26 4.52
C PRO A 286 -17.47 20.62 4.13
N GLY A 287 -16.50 20.62 3.21
CA GLY A 287 -15.82 21.84 2.75
C GLY A 287 -14.73 22.39 3.67
N GLY A 288 -14.51 21.81 4.86
CA GLY A 288 -13.41 22.17 5.74
C GLY A 288 -12.05 21.59 5.31
N PRO A 289 -10.92 22.21 5.71
CA PRO A 289 -9.60 21.62 5.54
C PRO A 289 -9.47 20.32 6.35
N ASP A 290 -8.69 19.35 5.85
CA ASP A 290 -8.47 18.08 6.57
C ASP A 290 -7.52 18.24 7.75
N LEU A 291 -6.21 18.27 7.51
CA LEU A 291 -5.18 18.61 8.49
C LEU A 291 -4.40 19.84 8.01
N THR A 292 -4.05 20.72 8.94
CA THR A 292 -3.29 21.94 8.70
C THR A 292 -1.89 21.85 9.31
N ASP A 293 -0.97 22.68 8.83
CA ASP A 293 0.38 22.82 9.42
C ASP A 293 0.31 23.15 10.93
N GLY A 294 -0.73 23.89 11.35
CA GLY A 294 -0.98 24.23 12.76
C GLY A 294 -1.33 23.02 13.62
N ASP A 295 -2.09 22.05 13.08
CA ASP A 295 -2.46 20.84 13.82
C ASP A 295 -1.22 20.00 14.15
N MET A 296 -0.27 19.98 13.23
CA MET A 296 0.94 19.19 13.35
C MET A 296 1.98 19.86 14.27
N LYS A 297 2.07 21.19 14.25
CA LYS A 297 2.79 21.95 15.29
C LYS A 297 2.26 21.62 16.69
N ALA A 298 0.94 21.47 16.85
CA ALA A 298 0.35 21.06 18.12
C ALA A 298 0.75 19.63 18.53
N VAL A 299 0.84 18.70 17.57
CA VAL A 299 1.38 17.34 17.83
C VAL A 299 2.82 17.42 18.33
N HIS A 300 3.68 18.20 17.68
CA HIS A 300 5.07 18.37 18.10
C HIS A 300 5.20 18.97 19.51
N ALA A 301 4.42 20.02 19.80
CA ALA A 301 4.38 20.63 21.11
C ALA A 301 3.94 19.63 22.20
N ALA A 302 2.91 18.81 21.91
CA ALA A 302 2.44 17.78 22.83
C ALA A 302 3.51 16.71 23.11
N ARG A 303 4.21 16.22 22.08
CA ARG A 303 5.30 15.25 22.23
C ARG A 303 6.47 15.82 23.02
N ALA A 304 6.89 17.05 22.74
CA ALA A 304 7.96 17.72 23.47
C ALA A 304 7.60 17.88 24.97
N ALA A 305 6.36 18.26 25.27
CA ALA A 305 5.88 18.37 26.65
C ALA A 305 5.85 17.00 27.37
N GLN A 306 5.47 15.93 26.67
CA GLN A 306 5.47 14.57 27.23
C GLN A 306 6.89 14.04 27.48
N ALA A 307 7.83 14.28 26.57
CA ALA A 307 9.23 13.95 26.76
C ALA A 307 9.84 14.68 27.96
N ALA A 308 9.55 15.98 28.11
CA ALA A 308 9.99 16.77 29.26
C ALA A 308 9.43 16.26 30.60
N LYS A 309 8.16 15.83 30.64
CA LYS A 309 7.54 15.21 31.84
C LYS A 309 8.17 13.87 32.20
N THR A 310 8.60 13.09 31.21
CA THR A 310 9.18 11.75 31.42
C THR A 310 10.67 11.82 31.79
N ALA A 311 11.36 12.88 31.37
CA ALA A 311 12.76 13.15 31.71
C ALA A 311 12.95 13.87 33.05
N ALA A 312 11.87 14.38 33.67
CA ALA A 312 11.92 14.95 35.01
C ALA A 312 12.28 13.83 36.02
N PRO A 313 13.34 13.99 36.83
CA PRO A 313 13.69 12.99 37.83
C PRO A 313 12.53 12.83 38.80
N LYS A 314 12.12 11.58 39.05
CA LYS A 314 11.17 11.27 40.13
C LYS A 314 11.82 11.73 41.44
N MET A 315 11.35 12.85 41.99
CA MET A 315 11.67 13.29 43.35
C MET A 315 11.02 12.37 44.37
#